data_AF-A0ABD4RJ14-F1
#
_entry.id   AF-A0ABD4RJ14-F1
#
_cell.length_a   1.000
_cell.length_b   1.000
_cell.length_c   1.000
_cell.angle_alpha   90.00
_cell.angle_beta   90.00
_cell.angle_gamma   90.00
#
_symmetry.space_group_name_H-M   'P 1'
#
loop_
_entity.id
_entity.type
_entity.pdbx_description
1 polymer ?
#
loop_
_entity_poly.entity_id
_entity_poly.type
_entity_poly.pdbx_seq_one_letter_code
_entity_poly.pdbx_strand_id
1 'polypeptide(L)'
;MRGSTIVMIVASIGFILIGLVILSSKKIRKLMSEVQIYTDTNKFISFNGKFNIIVGLAGLLLGGLDYMFEEQSKYIVVIFIIVMVTASLLQNKLGKKYKKY
;
A
#
# COMPACT_ATOMS: atom_id res chain seq x y z
N MET A 1 12.45 21.09 0.49
CA MET A 1 11.47 20.01 0.75
C MET A 1 11.49 19.70 2.24
N ARG A 2 10.32 19.58 2.87
CA ARG A 2 10.25 19.29 4.30
C ARG A 2 10.50 17.80 4.55
N GLY A 3 10.95 17.48 5.76
CA GLY A 3 11.14 16.09 6.16
C GLY A 3 9.85 15.28 6.01
N SER A 4 8.69 15.87 6.33
CA SER A 4 7.36 15.26 6.14
C SER A 4 7.11 14.87 4.68
N THR A 5 7.35 15.79 3.73
CA THR A 5 7.17 15.56 2.30
C THR A 5 8.03 14.40 1.81
N ILE A 6 9.30 14.38 2.21
CA ILE A 6 10.26 13.33 1.84
C ILE A 6 9.80 11.98 2.38
N VAL A 7 9.42 11.92 3.66
CA VAL A 7 8.93 10.69 4.30
C VAL A 7 7.69 10.17 3.59
N MET A 8 6.73 11.04 3.25
CA MET A 8 5.52 10.63 2.53
C MET A 8 5.85 10.07 1.15
N ILE A 9 6.71 10.74 0.39
CA ILE A 9 7.11 10.28 -0.96
C ILE A 9 7.85 8.95 -0.89
N VAL A 10 8.84 8.81 0.00
CA VAL A 10 9.64 7.59 0.14
C VAL A 10 8.77 6.41 0.57
N ALA A 11 7.91 6.59 1.58
CA ALA A 11 6.98 5.55 2.01
C ALA A 11 6.05 5.11 0.87
N SER A 12 5.54 6.08 0.11
CA SER A 12 4.63 5.84 -1.02
C SER A 12 5.30 5.09 -2.17
N ILE A 13 6.54 5.45 -2.50
CA ILE A 13 7.36 4.71 -3.47
C ILE A 13 7.59 3.27 -2.98
N GLY A 14 7.89 3.09 -1.69
CA GLY A 14 8.04 1.77 -1.08
C GLY A 14 6.81 0.89 -1.29
N PHE A 15 5.61 1.42 -1.07
CA PHE A 15 4.35 0.72 -1.33
C PHE A 15 4.18 0.32 -2.80
N ILE A 16 4.48 1.23 -3.74
CA ILE A 16 4.41 0.94 -5.18
C ILE A 16 5.38 -0.18 -5.54
N LEU A 17 6.64 -0.09 -5.09
CA LEU A 17 7.66 -1.09 -5.36
C LEU A 17 7.29 -2.46 -4.80
N ILE A 18 6.82 -2.53 -3.55
CA ILE A 18 6.34 -3.76 -2.94
C ILE A 18 5.19 -4.35 -3.76
N GLY A 19 4.21 -3.52 -4.15
CA GLY A 19 3.09 -3.96 -4.96
C GLY A 19 3.50 -4.53 -6.31
N LEU A 20 4.44 -3.87 -7.01
CA LEU A 20 5.02 -4.36 -8.27
C LEU A 20 5.77 -5.68 -8.09
N VAL A 21 6.59 -5.79 -7.04
CA VAL A 21 7.32 -7.02 -6.72
C VAL A 21 6.36 -8.18 -6.45
N ILE A 22 5.28 -7.95 -5.69
CA ILE A 22 4.24 -8.95 -5.44
C ILE A 22 3.58 -9.43 -6.74
N LEU A 23 3.29 -8.51 -7.66
CA LEU A 23 2.62 -8.85 -8.93
C LEU A 23 3.54 -9.57 -9.93
N SER A 24 4.82 -9.20 -9.98
CA SER A 24 5.76 -9.68 -11.00
C SER A 24 6.58 -10.90 -10.55
N SER A 25 6.70 -11.15 -9.24
CA SER A 25 7.59 -12.19 -8.72
C SER A 25 6.95 -13.58 -8.74
N LYS A 26 7.47 -14.44 -9.63
CA LYS A 26 7.16 -15.89 -9.63
C LYS A 26 7.55 -16.56 -8.31
N LYS A 27 8.62 -16.08 -7.64
CA LYS A 27 9.09 -16.62 -6.35
C LYS A 27 8.06 -16.39 -5.24
N ILE A 28 7.49 -15.19 -5.15
CA ILE A 28 6.43 -14.88 -4.17
C ILE A 28 5.20 -15.75 -4.43
N ARG A 29 4.82 -15.92 -5.70
CA ARG A 29 3.70 -16.79 -6.05
C ARG A 29 3.92 -18.24 -5.62
N LYS A 30 5.12 -18.79 -5.87
CA LYS A 30 5.47 -20.14 -5.44
C LYS A 30 5.42 -20.29 -3.92
N LEU A 31 6.07 -19.39 -3.18
CA LEU A 31 6.08 -19.40 -1.71
C LEU A 31 4.66 -19.37 -1.13
N MET A 32 3.80 -18.48 -1.63
CA MET A 32 2.43 -18.37 -1.13
C MET A 32 1.54 -19.56 -1.50
N SER A 33 1.82 -20.25 -2.60
CA SER A 33 1.10 -21.46 -2.99
C SER A 33 1.44 -22.68 -2.13
N GLU A 34 2.68 -22.76 -1.64
CA GLU A 34 3.15 -23.86 -0.77
C GLU A 34 2.50 -23.80 0.62
N VAL A 35 2.10 -22.60 1.06
CA VAL A 35 1.59 -22.36 2.41
C VAL A 35 0.13 -22.84 2.60
N GLN A 36 -0.64 -23.13 1.54
CA GLN A 36 -2.02 -23.68 1.59
C GLN A 36 -3.05 -22.95 2.51
N ILE A 37 -2.74 -21.72 2.98
CA ILE A 37 -3.63 -20.91 3.84
C ILE A 37 -4.71 -20.17 3.02
N TYR A 38 -4.51 -20.01 1.71
CA TYR A 38 -5.39 -19.21 0.85
C TYR A 38 -6.28 -20.09 -0.02
N THR A 39 -7.56 -19.75 -0.09
CA THR A 39 -8.55 -20.43 -0.96
C THR A 39 -8.25 -20.15 -2.43
N ASP A 40 -7.75 -18.96 -2.74
CA ASP A 40 -7.31 -18.54 -4.07
C ASP A 40 -6.04 -17.67 -3.94
N THR A 41 -4.88 -18.34 -3.91
CA THR A 41 -3.57 -17.70 -3.78
C THR A 41 -3.33 -16.64 -4.86
N ASN A 42 -3.77 -16.90 -6.10
CA ASN A 42 -3.54 -15.97 -7.21
C ASN A 42 -4.35 -14.69 -7.05
N LYS A 43 -5.62 -14.79 -6.65
CA LYS A 43 -6.43 -13.60 -6.33
C LYS A 43 -5.92 -12.87 -5.11
N PHE A 44 -5.46 -13.57 -4.07
CA PHE A 44 -4.86 -12.94 -2.90
C PHE A 44 -3.61 -12.12 -3.26
N ILE A 45 -2.70 -12.69 -4.04
CA ILE A 45 -1.49 -12.00 -4.52
C ILE A 45 -1.87 -10.79 -5.37
N SER A 46 -2.78 -10.97 -6.35
CA SER A 46 -3.20 -9.88 -7.23
C SER A 46 -3.86 -8.74 -6.45
N PHE A 47 -4.70 -9.07 -5.47
CA PHE A 47 -5.34 -8.11 -4.58
C PHE A 47 -4.30 -7.31 -3.79
N ASN A 48 -3.39 -7.98 -3.06
CA ASN A 48 -2.39 -7.30 -2.25
C ASN A 48 -1.43 -6.46 -3.08
N GLY A 49 -1.00 -6.98 -4.23
CA GLY A 49 -0.12 -6.24 -5.13
C GLY A 49 -0.77 -4.95 -5.64
N LYS A 50 -2.00 -5.04 -6.16
CA LYS A 50 -2.76 -3.87 -6.62
C LYS A 50 -3.09 -2.91 -5.48
N PHE A 51 -3.46 -3.43 -4.30
CA PHE A 51 -3.79 -2.61 -3.15
C PHE A 51 -2.61 -1.74 -2.71
N ASN A 52 -1.42 -2.32 -2.58
CA ASN A 52 -0.20 -1.58 -2.24
C ASN A 52 0.11 -0.49 -3.29
N ILE A 53 -0.04 -0.78 -4.59
CA ILE A 53 0.14 0.24 -5.64
C ILE A 53 -0.84 1.40 -5.47
N ILE A 54 -2.13 1.11 -5.26
CA ILE A 54 -3.16 2.15 -5.07
C ILE A 54 -2.86 3.01 -3.84
N VAL A 55 -2.48 2.39 -2.72
CA VAL A 55 -2.10 3.10 -1.49
C VAL A 55 -0.89 3.99 -1.73
N GLY A 56 0.14 3.47 -2.41
CA GLY A 56 1.32 4.25 -2.75
C GLY A 56 1.02 5.41 -3.70
N LEU A 57 0.12 5.23 -4.68
CA LEU A 57 -0.32 6.34 -5.55
C LEU A 57 -1.08 7.42 -4.76
N ALA A 58 -1.98 7.02 -3.86
CA ALA A 58 -2.68 7.96 -2.97
C ALA A 58 -1.70 8.73 -2.06
N GLY A 59 -0.70 8.04 -1.53
CA GLY A 59 0.35 8.65 -0.72
C GLY A 59 1.24 9.62 -1.51
N LEU A 60 1.57 9.31 -2.78
CA LEU A 60 2.29 10.23 -3.66
C LEU A 60 1.48 11.50 -3.95
N LEU A 61 0.17 11.36 -4.16
CA LEU A 61 -0.71 12.53 -4.33
C LEU A 61 -0.68 13.43 -3.09
N LEU A 62 -0.79 12.85 -1.89
CA LEU A 62 -0.70 13.62 -0.64
C LEU A 62 0.70 14.24 -0.43
N GLY A 63 1.77 13.52 -0.78
CA GLY A 63 3.13 14.07 -0.75
C GLY A 63 3.32 15.23 -1.73
N GLY A 64 2.73 15.15 -2.93
CA GLY A 64 2.70 16.25 -3.88
C GLY A 64 1.91 17.45 -3.37
N LEU A 65 0.76 17.22 -2.73
CA LEU A 65 -0.02 18.28 -2.09
C LEU A 65 0.75 18.93 -0.93
N ASP A 66 1.46 18.16 -0.10
CA ASP A 66 2.29 18.69 0.99
C ASP A 66 3.43 19.58 0.49
N TYR A 67 3.97 19.24 -0.69
CA TYR A 67 4.98 20.04 -1.37
C TYR A 67 4.41 21.37 -1.89
N MET A 68 3.18 21.37 -2.43
CA MET A 68 2.55 22.56 -3.01
C MET A 68 1.91 23.48 -1.96
N PHE A 69 1.30 22.91 -0.91
CA PHE A 69 0.48 23.60 0.08
C PHE A 69 1.21 23.73 1.40
N GLU A 70 2.17 24.64 1.39
CA GLU A 70 3.14 24.76 2.45
C GLU A 70 2.50 25.07 3.82
N GLU A 71 1.53 25.97 3.89
CA GLU A 71 0.90 26.37 5.15
C GLU A 71 -0.02 25.29 5.74
N GLN A 72 -0.52 24.37 4.91
CA GLN A 72 -1.48 23.33 5.29
C GLN A 72 -0.82 21.98 5.62
N SER A 73 0.51 21.89 5.58
CA SER A 73 1.27 20.63 5.74
C SER A 73 0.89 19.82 6.97
N LYS A 74 0.66 20.47 8.12
CA LYS A 74 0.21 19.78 9.34
C LYS A 74 -1.07 18.97 9.10
N TYR A 75 -2.04 19.55 8.39
CA TYR A 75 -3.29 18.88 8.08
C TYR A 75 -3.09 17.76 7.04
N ILE A 76 -2.25 17.99 6.04
CA ILE A 76 -1.95 17.00 4.99
C ILE A 76 -1.28 15.76 5.58
N VAL A 77 -0.33 15.94 6.51
CA VAL A 77 0.32 14.84 7.23
C VAL A 77 -0.69 14.04 8.06
N VAL A 78 -1.61 14.71 8.75
CA VAL A 78 -2.67 14.03 9.51
C VAL A 78 -3.57 13.20 8.58
N ILE A 79 -3.98 13.77 7.43
CA ILE A 79 -4.76 13.06 6.41
C ILE A 79 -3.98 11.85 5.89
N PHE A 80 -2.70 12.00 5.61
CA PHE A 80 -1.83 10.90 5.16
C PHE A 80 -1.81 9.75 6.16
N ILE A 81 -1.65 10.03 7.45
CA ILE A 81 -1.68 9.01 8.51
C ILE A 81 -3.04 8.31 8.54
N ILE A 82 -4.14 9.06 8.51
CA ILE A 82 -5.51 8.51 8.52
C ILE A 82 -5.74 7.60 7.31
N VAL A 83 -5.31 8.03 6.12
CA VAL A 83 -5.43 7.24 4.88
C VAL A 83 -4.63 5.95 4.99
N MET A 84 -3.40 6.00 5.49
CA MET A 84 -2.55 4.82 5.64
C MET A 84 -3.13 3.81 6.64
N VAL A 85 -3.60 4.27 7.80
CA VAL A 85 -4.24 3.41 8.80
C VAL A 85 -5.52 2.79 8.25
N THR A 86 -6.38 3.60 7.64
CA THR A 86 -7.65 3.13 7.08
C THR A 86 -7.41 2.13 5.95
N ALA A 87 -6.44 2.39 5.07
CA ALA A 87 -6.05 1.48 4.02
C ALA A 87 -5.58 0.13 4.58
N SER A 88 -4.75 0.13 5.64
CA SER A 88 -4.30 -1.10 6.29
C SER A 88 -5.48 -1.92 6.85
N LEU A 89 -6.42 -1.26 7.53
CA LEU A 89 -7.63 -1.92 8.05
C LEU A 89 -8.51 -2.49 6.93
N LEU A 90 -8.70 -1.72 5.85
CA LEU A 90 -9.44 -2.15 4.67
C LEU A 90 -8.76 -3.33 3.97
N GLN A 91 -7.44 -3.30 3.82
CA GLN A 91 -6.67 -4.40 3.23
C GLN A 91 -6.84 -5.68 4.03
N ASN A 92 -6.78 -5.59 5.36
CA ASN A 92 -6.98 -6.74 6.23
C ASN A 92 -8.40 -7.29 6.10
N LYS A 93 -9.42 -6.41 6.20
CA LYS A 93 -10.84 -6.81 6.10
C LYS A 93 -11.16 -7.44 4.75
N LEU A 94 -10.76 -6.79 3.65
CA LEU A 94 -11.01 -7.27 2.30
C LEU A 94 -10.14 -8.48 1.94
N GLY A 95 -8.95 -8.61 2.53
CA GLY A 95 -8.05 -9.75 2.31
C GLY A 95 -8.54 -11.05 2.94
N LYS A 96 -9.36 -10.98 4.01
CA LYS A 96 -9.93 -12.17 4.67
C LYS A 96 -10.74 -13.06 3.74
N LYS A 97 -11.40 -12.51 2.72
CA LYS A 97 -12.20 -13.28 1.76
C LYS A 97 -11.40 -14.29 0.93
N TYR A 98 -10.07 -14.18 0.94
CA TYR A 98 -9.17 -15.10 0.24
C TYR A 98 -8.46 -16.09 1.16
N LYS A 99 -8.67 -15.99 2.48
CA LYS A 99 -8.12 -16.93 3.46
C LYS A 99 -9.08 -18.09 3.68
N LYS A 100 -8.51 -19.27 3.94
CA LYS A 100 -9.26 -20.50 4.20
C LYS A 100 -9.81 -20.56 5.63
N TYR A 101 -9.20 -19.81 6.56
CA TYR A 101 -9.57 -19.69 7.97
C TYR A 101 -9.57 -18.21 8.41
#